data_AF-A0A7S0TF76-F1
#
_entry.id   AF-A0A7S0TF76-F1
#
_cell.length_a   1.000
_cell.length_b   1.000
_cell.length_c   1.000
_cell.angle_alpha   90.00
_cell.angle_beta   90.00
_cell.angle_gamma   90.00
#
_symmetry.space_group_name_H-M   'P 1'
#
loop_
_entity.id
_entity.type
_entity.pdbx_description
1 polymer ?
#
loop_
_entity_poly.entity_id
_entity_poly.type
_entity_poly.pdbx_seq_one_letter_code
_entity_poly.pdbx_strand_id
1 'polypeptide(L)'
;AAELTAAITSTTAPPGPQDSPATQPSAFSDVQNGTADVSTMPVDFELGYGGSRKMKGGAMLVMRATTANYNDFKVWVIEESRKIYPGLCKAFCCKEDAGESASVVWVAIFEREALEAVRAEHDTTKPSMLRSLVEEGVMEKVQGLEWCVLSAAFDYDNIAGEQQAVVCVGRMLDPLTSKIAVAMESLGRTQETFAPTCSFMIESEFEIRVKELTAGLSQRAKNHLRVHAGGPVVLINGSYVGSIREFEAFVFKKYKYKDTTPDGMYAK
;
A
#
# COMPACT_ATOMS: atom_id res chain seq x y z
N ALA A 1 61.39 19.06 -46.15
CA ALA A 1 60.19 18.52 -46.83
C ALA A 1 58.98 19.07 -46.06
N ALA A 2 58.59 20.31 -46.31
CA ALA A 2 57.63 20.77 -47.35
C ALA A 2 56.20 20.27 -47.02
N GLU A 3 55.32 21.14 -46.49
CA GLU A 3 54.22 21.83 -47.23
C GLU A 3 52.96 20.93 -47.30
N LEU A 4 51.69 21.34 -47.31
CA LEU A 4 50.90 22.58 -47.13
C LEU A 4 49.42 22.09 -47.25
N THR A 5 48.43 22.72 -46.58
CA THR A 5 46.98 22.87 -47.00
C THR A 5 46.13 21.60 -47.31
N ALA A 6 44.81 21.60 -47.51
CA ALA A 6 43.61 22.33 -47.07
C ALA A 6 42.41 21.46 -47.56
N ALA A 7 41.20 21.75 -47.06
CA ALA A 7 39.94 21.05 -47.34
C ALA A 7 39.43 21.15 -48.80
N ILE A 8 38.44 20.31 -49.17
CA ILE A 8 37.25 20.53 -50.05
C ILE A 8 36.56 19.16 -50.32
N THR A 9 35.38 18.86 -49.74
CA THR A 9 33.99 18.92 -50.29
C THR A 9 33.65 18.07 -51.54
N SER A 10 32.66 17.15 -51.37
CA SER A 10 31.53 16.80 -52.26
C SER A 10 31.84 16.29 -53.70
N THR A 11 31.30 15.19 -54.24
CA THR A 11 29.88 14.91 -54.56
C THR A 11 29.81 13.59 -55.35
N THR A 12 28.81 12.71 -55.13
CA THR A 12 27.98 12.03 -56.19
C THR A 12 27.17 10.86 -55.61
N ALA A 13 25.84 10.90 -55.79
CA ALA A 13 24.87 9.80 -55.72
C ALA A 13 24.18 9.68 -57.11
N PRO A 14 23.22 8.77 -57.44
CA PRO A 14 22.68 7.51 -56.84
C PRO A 14 22.69 6.35 -57.92
N PRO A 15 21.89 5.22 -57.96
CA PRO A 15 20.73 4.75 -57.16
C PRO A 15 20.78 3.27 -56.64
N GLY A 16 19.81 2.92 -55.77
CA GLY A 16 19.68 1.64 -55.02
C GLY A 16 19.16 0.44 -55.82
N PRO A 17 18.40 -0.54 -55.25
CA PRO A 17 17.99 -0.77 -53.86
C PRO A 17 18.46 -2.15 -53.32
N GLN A 18 18.54 -2.33 -51.99
CA GLN A 18 18.29 -3.65 -51.37
C GLN A 18 18.08 -3.55 -49.85
N ASP A 19 17.06 -4.27 -49.41
CA ASP A 19 16.43 -4.30 -48.10
C ASP A 19 17.34 -4.78 -46.96
N SER A 20 17.20 -4.16 -45.78
CA SER A 20 17.11 -4.81 -44.45
C SER A 20 17.18 -3.75 -43.33
N PRO A 21 16.59 -4.04 -42.15
CA PRO A 21 15.52 -3.21 -41.60
C PRO A 21 16.01 -2.09 -40.68
N ALA A 22 15.18 -1.04 -40.65
CA ALA A 22 15.23 0.04 -39.68
C ALA A 22 15.36 -0.52 -38.26
N THR A 23 16.46 -0.18 -37.60
CA THR A 23 16.56 -0.23 -36.14
C THR A 23 15.50 0.72 -35.60
N GLN A 24 14.36 0.17 -35.20
CA GLN A 24 13.35 0.92 -34.49
C GLN A 24 13.97 1.48 -33.20
N PRO A 25 13.70 2.74 -32.85
CA PRO A 25 14.15 3.29 -31.58
C PRO A 25 13.54 2.45 -30.45
N SER A 26 14.38 2.00 -29.51
CA SER A 26 13.93 1.33 -28.30
C SER A 26 13.08 2.30 -27.49
N ALA A 27 11.76 2.21 -27.64
CA ALA A 27 10.81 3.07 -26.96
C ALA A 27 10.58 2.62 -25.51
N PHE A 28 11.64 2.39 -24.72
CA PHE A 28 11.54 2.19 -23.27
C PHE A 28 12.84 2.65 -22.60
N SER A 29 13.18 3.93 -22.81
CA SER A 29 14.02 4.68 -21.89
C SER A 29 13.12 5.56 -21.04
N ASP A 30 13.24 5.41 -19.73
CA ASP A 30 12.73 6.29 -18.67
C ASP A 30 11.20 6.36 -18.51
N VAL A 31 10.65 5.38 -17.77
CA VAL A 31 9.42 5.60 -16.99
C VAL A 31 9.78 5.44 -15.51
N GLN A 32 10.38 6.48 -14.94
CA GLN A 32 10.14 6.80 -13.53
C GLN A 32 8.84 7.61 -13.47
N ASN A 33 7.96 7.24 -12.53
CA ASN A 33 6.66 7.84 -12.18
C ASN A 33 5.44 7.37 -13.00
N GLY A 34 4.79 6.28 -12.57
CA GLY A 34 3.49 5.81 -13.08
C GLY A 34 2.47 5.42 -11.98
N THR A 35 2.94 5.01 -10.79
CA THR A 35 2.08 4.56 -9.69
C THR A 35 1.21 5.65 -9.03
N ALA A 36 1.45 6.93 -9.31
CA ALA A 36 0.75 8.04 -8.66
C ALA A 36 -0.73 8.17 -9.07
N ASP A 37 -1.12 7.72 -10.26
CA ASP A 37 -2.43 8.03 -10.83
C ASP A 37 -3.55 7.08 -10.34
N VAL A 38 -3.23 5.81 -10.08
CA VAL A 38 -4.18 4.80 -9.57
C VAL A 38 -4.65 5.14 -8.15
N SER A 39 -3.79 5.78 -7.35
CA SER A 39 -4.07 6.10 -5.94
C SER A 39 -5.26 7.05 -5.76
N THR A 40 -5.62 7.81 -6.80
CA THR A 40 -6.71 8.79 -6.80
C THR A 40 -7.96 8.33 -7.54
N MET A 41 -7.94 7.16 -8.17
CA MET A 41 -9.08 6.67 -8.95
C MET A 41 -10.15 6.03 -8.06
N PRO A 42 -11.45 6.29 -8.32
CA PRO A 42 -12.51 5.59 -7.62
C PRO A 42 -12.49 4.10 -7.95
N VAL A 43 -12.40 3.28 -6.92
CA VAL A 43 -12.49 1.81 -7.04
C VAL A 43 -13.96 1.44 -7.27
N ASP A 44 -14.24 0.75 -8.37
CA ASP A 44 -15.59 0.26 -8.68
C ASP A 44 -15.87 -1.07 -7.96
N PHE A 45 -14.90 -1.98 -7.95
CA PHE A 45 -14.97 -3.20 -7.14
C PHE A 45 -13.61 -3.67 -6.66
N GLU A 46 -13.63 -4.40 -5.54
CA GLU A 46 -12.46 -4.93 -4.86
C GLU A 46 -12.70 -6.39 -4.46
N LEU A 47 -11.67 -7.22 -4.59
CA LEU A 47 -11.63 -8.61 -4.16
C LEU A 47 -10.45 -8.83 -3.22
N GLY A 48 -10.76 -9.23 -1.98
CA GLY A 48 -9.78 -9.65 -0.99
C GLY A 48 -9.67 -11.17 -0.93
N TYR A 49 -8.46 -11.71 -1.07
CA TYR A 49 -8.18 -13.15 -1.03
C TYR A 49 -7.46 -13.59 0.26
N GLY A 50 -7.14 -12.63 1.14
CA GLY A 50 -6.33 -12.86 2.34
C GLY A 50 -4.85 -13.07 2.00
N GLY A 51 -3.99 -13.14 3.01
CA GLY A 51 -2.55 -13.40 2.82
C GLY A 51 -1.64 -12.17 2.94
N SER A 52 -2.19 -10.94 2.96
CA SER A 52 -1.47 -9.69 3.19
C SER A 52 -0.47 -9.77 4.37
N ARG A 53 -0.93 -10.33 5.50
CA ARG A 53 -0.14 -10.49 6.74
C ARG A 53 0.97 -11.55 6.68
N LYS A 54 1.03 -12.35 5.61
CA LYS A 54 2.02 -13.43 5.44
C LYS A 54 2.98 -13.17 4.28
N MET A 55 2.75 -12.12 3.49
CA MET A 55 3.60 -11.82 2.34
C MET A 55 5.02 -11.48 2.77
N LYS A 56 6.01 -12.18 2.22
CA LYS A 56 7.43 -11.84 2.32
C LYS A 56 7.81 -10.84 1.23
N GLY A 57 7.16 -9.67 1.23
CA GLY A 57 7.23 -8.70 0.14
C GLY A 57 6.10 -8.86 -0.87
N GLY A 58 5.71 -7.74 -1.49
CA GLY A 58 4.64 -7.70 -2.48
C GLY A 58 5.15 -7.34 -3.87
N ALA A 59 4.38 -7.73 -4.86
CA ALA A 59 4.46 -7.18 -6.20
C ALA A 59 3.05 -6.79 -6.66
N MET A 60 2.99 -5.77 -7.50
CA MET A 60 1.76 -5.23 -8.05
C MET A 60 1.86 -5.24 -9.56
N LEU A 61 0.79 -5.68 -10.20
CA LEU A 61 0.52 -5.53 -11.62
C LEU A 61 -0.59 -4.49 -11.78
N VAL A 62 -0.37 -3.48 -12.59
CA VAL A 62 -1.40 -2.55 -13.07
C VAL A 62 -1.59 -2.79 -14.56
N MET A 63 -2.82 -3.12 -14.95
CA MET A 63 -3.21 -3.31 -16.34
C MET A 63 -4.21 -2.22 -16.72
N ARG A 64 -3.93 -1.50 -17.81
CA ARG A 64 -4.89 -0.59 -18.44
C ARG A 64 -5.42 -1.23 -19.71
N ALA A 65 -6.73 -1.25 -19.87
CA ALA A 65 -7.36 -1.90 -21.00
C ALA A 65 -8.75 -1.35 -21.34
N THR A 66 -9.20 -1.62 -22.55
CA THR A 66 -10.58 -1.41 -22.97
C THR A 66 -11.28 -2.76 -23.03
N THR A 67 -12.42 -2.86 -22.36
CA THR A 67 -13.29 -4.04 -22.38
C THR A 67 -14.51 -3.77 -23.25
N ALA A 68 -15.00 -4.79 -23.97
CA ALA A 68 -16.23 -4.72 -24.75
C ALA A 68 -17.48 -4.84 -23.88
N ASN A 69 -17.38 -5.59 -22.77
CA ASN A 69 -18.42 -5.74 -21.77
C ASN A 69 -17.80 -5.77 -20.38
N TYR A 70 -17.95 -4.65 -19.66
CA TYR A 70 -17.41 -4.50 -18.31
C TYR A 70 -17.91 -5.56 -17.32
N ASN A 71 -19.15 -6.02 -17.43
CA ASN A 71 -19.70 -7.02 -16.50
C ASN A 71 -19.09 -8.41 -16.73
N ASP A 72 -18.86 -8.80 -17.98
CA ASP A 72 -18.20 -10.08 -18.30
C ASP A 72 -16.74 -10.04 -17.83
N PHE A 73 -16.07 -8.90 -17.99
CA PHE A 73 -14.74 -8.68 -17.43
C PHE A 73 -14.72 -8.81 -15.90
N LYS A 74 -15.72 -8.26 -15.19
CA LYS A 74 -15.84 -8.45 -13.73
C LYS A 74 -15.96 -9.90 -13.34
N VAL A 75 -16.86 -10.64 -14.00
CA VAL A 75 -17.07 -12.07 -13.73
C VAL A 75 -15.76 -12.82 -13.94
N TRP A 76 -15.06 -12.54 -15.04
CA TRP A 76 -13.75 -13.11 -15.31
C TRP A 76 -12.73 -12.79 -14.20
N VAL A 77 -12.62 -11.53 -13.75
CA VAL A 77 -11.72 -11.17 -12.64
C VAL A 77 -12.07 -11.94 -11.36
N ILE A 78 -13.35 -12.12 -11.06
CA ILE A 78 -13.81 -12.83 -9.87
C ILE A 78 -13.46 -14.32 -9.93
N GLU A 79 -13.65 -14.96 -11.09
CA GLU A 79 -13.55 -16.41 -11.26
C GLU A 79 -12.13 -16.89 -11.57
N GLU A 80 -11.34 -16.10 -12.30
CA GLU A 80 -10.07 -16.55 -12.88
C GLU A 80 -8.83 -15.97 -12.19
N SER A 81 -8.90 -14.75 -11.62
CA SER A 81 -7.69 -14.07 -11.10
C SER A 81 -6.91 -14.90 -10.08
N ARG A 82 -7.60 -15.62 -9.18
CA ARG A 82 -6.94 -16.45 -8.17
C ARG A 82 -6.19 -17.65 -8.74
N LYS A 83 -6.62 -18.16 -9.90
CA LYS A 83 -5.97 -19.29 -10.58
C LYS A 83 -4.67 -18.84 -11.26
N ILE A 84 -4.64 -17.59 -11.69
CA ILE A 84 -3.58 -17.00 -12.53
C ILE A 84 -2.45 -16.42 -11.67
N TYR A 85 -2.76 -15.95 -10.47
CA TYR A 85 -1.80 -15.30 -9.60
C TYR A 85 -1.55 -16.13 -8.33
N PRO A 86 -0.53 -17.00 -8.32
CA PRO A 86 -0.07 -17.64 -7.10
C PRO A 86 0.24 -16.60 -6.03
N GLY A 87 -0.31 -16.77 -4.83
CA GLY A 87 -0.13 -15.80 -3.75
C GLY A 87 -0.89 -14.48 -3.95
N LEU A 88 -1.92 -14.45 -4.80
CA LEU A 88 -2.82 -13.30 -4.90
C LEU A 88 -3.43 -12.97 -3.55
N CYS A 89 -3.23 -11.73 -3.13
CA CYS A 89 -3.73 -11.23 -1.87
C CYS A 89 -4.95 -10.32 -2.08
N LYS A 90 -4.90 -9.49 -3.13
CA LYS A 90 -5.94 -8.51 -3.42
C LYS A 90 -5.95 -8.17 -4.91
N ALA A 91 -7.14 -7.91 -5.44
CA ALA A 91 -7.31 -7.33 -6.75
C ALA A 91 -8.43 -6.28 -6.70
N PHE A 92 -8.32 -5.25 -7.52
CA PHE A 92 -9.39 -4.25 -7.66
C PHE A 92 -9.41 -3.67 -9.06
N CYS A 93 -10.53 -3.06 -9.41
CA CYS A 93 -10.72 -2.44 -10.71
C CYS A 93 -11.29 -1.04 -10.54
N CYS A 94 -10.74 -0.12 -11.31
CA CYS A 94 -11.24 1.24 -11.49
C CYS A 94 -11.84 1.35 -12.89
N LYS A 95 -13.03 1.96 -12.97
CA LYS A 95 -13.68 2.25 -14.25
C LYS A 95 -13.39 3.71 -14.62
N GLU A 96 -12.78 3.95 -15.77
CA GLU A 96 -12.43 5.30 -16.23
C GLU A 96 -13.63 5.99 -16.90
N ASP A 97 -14.40 5.25 -17.70
CA ASP A 97 -15.51 5.80 -18.49
C ASP A 97 -16.86 5.12 -18.20
N ALA A 98 -17.93 5.89 -18.25
CA ALA A 98 -19.29 5.38 -18.13
C ALA A 98 -19.80 4.85 -19.49
N GLY A 99 -19.62 3.55 -19.74
CA GLY A 99 -20.14 2.84 -20.92
C GLY A 99 -20.18 1.31 -20.74
N GLU A 100 -20.78 0.59 -21.70
CA GLU A 100 -20.70 -0.88 -21.82
C GLU A 100 -19.30 -1.31 -22.28
N SER A 101 -18.80 -0.67 -23.35
CA SER A 101 -17.36 -0.59 -23.61
C SER A 101 -16.75 0.45 -22.66
N ALA A 102 -15.81 0.02 -21.82
CA ALA A 102 -15.21 0.88 -20.80
C ALA A 102 -13.69 0.75 -20.80
N SER A 103 -13.01 1.88 -20.63
CA SER A 103 -11.61 1.84 -20.22
C SER A 103 -11.54 1.50 -18.73
N VAL A 104 -10.69 0.54 -18.39
CA VAL A 104 -10.56 -0.04 -17.06
C VAL A 104 -9.10 -0.08 -16.65
N VAL A 105 -8.87 0.17 -15.37
CA VAL A 105 -7.59 -0.04 -14.72
C VAL A 105 -7.76 -1.17 -13.72
N TRP A 106 -7.15 -2.31 -14.01
CA TRP A 106 -7.13 -3.45 -13.13
C TRP A 106 -5.80 -3.52 -12.38
N VAL A 107 -5.89 -3.79 -11.09
CA VAL A 107 -4.72 -3.92 -10.22
C VAL A 107 -4.77 -5.25 -9.50
N ALA A 108 -3.68 -6.00 -9.58
CA ALA A 108 -3.50 -7.26 -8.88
C ALA A 108 -2.25 -7.19 -7.98
N ILE A 109 -2.38 -7.63 -6.73
CA ILE A 109 -1.32 -7.63 -5.72
C ILE A 109 -1.09 -9.05 -5.23
N PHE A 110 0.15 -9.50 -5.31
CA PHE A 110 0.54 -10.87 -5.03
C PHE A 110 1.92 -10.94 -4.35
N GLU A 111 2.28 -12.13 -3.87
CA GLU A 111 3.59 -12.36 -3.24
C GLU A 111 4.74 -12.09 -4.20
N ARG A 112 5.77 -11.39 -3.72
CA ARG A 112 6.93 -11.01 -4.55
C ARG A 112 7.61 -12.20 -5.22
N GLU A 113 7.67 -13.35 -4.55
CA GLU A 113 8.28 -14.58 -5.08
C GLU A 113 7.57 -15.10 -6.35
N ALA A 114 6.28 -14.76 -6.53
CA ALA A 114 5.50 -15.16 -7.70
C ALA A 114 5.70 -14.22 -8.92
N LEU A 115 6.40 -13.08 -8.78
CA LEU A 115 6.50 -12.06 -9.82
C LEU A 115 6.99 -12.57 -11.17
N GLU A 116 8.08 -13.33 -11.19
CA GLU A 116 8.64 -13.80 -12.46
C GLU A 116 7.74 -14.84 -13.15
N ALA A 117 7.08 -15.70 -12.38
CA ALA A 117 6.09 -16.64 -12.91
C ALA A 117 4.89 -15.91 -13.51
N VAL A 118 4.36 -14.92 -12.78
CA VAL A 118 3.23 -14.09 -13.23
C VAL A 118 3.58 -13.26 -14.46
N ARG A 119 4.79 -12.71 -14.54
CA ARG A 119 5.30 -11.99 -15.73
C ARG A 119 5.30 -12.88 -16.97
N ALA A 120 5.71 -14.13 -16.83
CA ALA A 120 5.74 -15.07 -17.94
C ALA A 120 4.33 -15.35 -18.50
N GLU A 121 3.31 -15.41 -17.64
CA GLU A 121 1.91 -15.63 -18.02
C GLU A 121 1.29 -14.45 -18.80
N HIS A 122 1.89 -13.26 -18.72
CA HIS A 122 1.35 -12.01 -19.31
C HIS A 122 2.09 -11.56 -20.57
N ASP A 123 2.94 -12.44 -21.12
CA ASP A 123 3.63 -12.22 -22.39
C ASP A 123 2.63 -12.30 -23.56
N THR A 124 2.25 -11.15 -24.11
CA THR A 124 1.31 -11.04 -25.23
C THR A 124 1.87 -11.57 -26.56
N THR A 125 3.17 -11.86 -26.64
CA THR A 125 3.79 -12.48 -27.82
C THR A 125 3.59 -13.99 -27.88
N LYS A 126 3.11 -14.59 -26.78
CA LYS A 126 2.79 -16.02 -26.63
C LYS A 126 1.28 -16.20 -26.45
N PRO A 127 0.77 -17.45 -26.46
CA PRO A 127 -0.60 -17.74 -26.03
C PRO A 127 -0.72 -17.49 -24.52
N SER A 128 -0.88 -16.22 -24.13
CA SER A 128 -1.13 -15.80 -22.77
C SER A 128 -2.62 -15.66 -22.51
N MET A 129 -3.00 -15.67 -21.24
CA MET A 129 -4.39 -15.46 -20.83
C MET A 129 -4.94 -14.10 -21.28
N LEU A 130 -4.14 -13.03 -21.27
CA LEU A 130 -4.59 -11.73 -21.77
C LEU A 130 -4.98 -11.78 -23.26
N ARG A 131 -4.32 -12.66 -24.02
CA ARG A 131 -4.65 -12.89 -25.42
C ARG A 131 -5.94 -13.69 -25.57
N SER A 132 -6.21 -14.69 -24.71
CA SER A 132 -7.48 -15.42 -24.75
C SER A 132 -8.66 -14.49 -24.42
N LEU A 133 -8.51 -13.54 -23.50
CA LEU A 133 -9.54 -12.54 -23.23
C LEU A 133 -9.86 -11.64 -24.42
N VAL A 134 -8.86 -11.32 -25.25
CA VAL A 134 -9.06 -10.55 -26.48
C VAL A 134 -9.72 -11.41 -27.55
N GLU A 135 -9.28 -12.66 -27.70
CA GLU A 135 -9.84 -13.60 -28.68
C GLU A 135 -11.29 -14.01 -28.35
N GLU A 136 -11.63 -14.11 -27.05
CA GLU A 136 -12.98 -14.39 -26.55
C GLU A 136 -13.89 -13.15 -26.55
N GLY A 137 -13.36 -11.97 -26.88
CA GLY A 137 -14.13 -10.72 -26.97
C GLY A 137 -14.47 -10.07 -25.63
N VAL A 138 -13.91 -10.55 -24.52
CA VAL A 138 -14.07 -9.93 -23.19
C VAL A 138 -13.30 -8.61 -23.13
N MET A 139 -12.14 -8.56 -23.77
CA MET A 139 -11.29 -7.37 -23.90
C MET A 139 -11.17 -6.95 -25.37
N GLU A 140 -11.30 -5.66 -25.65
CA GLU A 140 -11.02 -5.14 -26.99
C GLU A 140 -9.52 -4.93 -27.19
N LYS A 141 -8.86 -4.38 -26.16
CA LYS A 141 -7.45 -4.02 -26.24
C LYS A 141 -6.81 -3.89 -24.86
N VAL A 142 -5.63 -4.48 -24.69
CA VAL A 142 -4.73 -4.15 -23.58
C VAL A 142 -3.84 -2.98 -23.99
N GLN A 143 -3.90 -1.89 -23.25
CA GLN A 143 -3.19 -0.64 -23.55
C GLN A 143 -1.78 -0.64 -22.93
N GLY A 144 -1.62 -1.23 -21.74
CA GLY A 144 -0.34 -1.32 -21.06
C GLY A 144 -0.37 -2.17 -19.80
N LEU A 145 0.81 -2.65 -19.42
CA LEU A 145 1.08 -3.38 -18.18
C LEU A 145 2.23 -2.70 -17.45
N GLU A 146 2.03 -2.37 -16.18
CA GLU A 146 3.05 -1.82 -15.29
C GLU A 146 3.29 -2.78 -14.13
N TRP A 147 4.57 -3.04 -13.85
CA TRP A 147 4.99 -3.90 -12.75
C TRP A 147 5.67 -3.06 -11.67
N CYS A 148 5.21 -3.19 -10.44
CA CYS A 148 5.81 -2.52 -9.29
C CYS A 148 6.19 -3.55 -8.23
N VAL A 149 7.39 -3.39 -7.65
CA VAL A 149 7.79 -4.15 -6.46
C VAL A 149 7.41 -3.32 -5.24
N LEU A 150 6.62 -3.91 -4.36
CA LEU A 150 6.15 -3.27 -3.14
C LEU A 150 7.15 -3.58 -2.02
N SER A 151 7.56 -2.55 -1.28
CA SER A 151 8.18 -2.78 0.02
C SER A 151 7.19 -3.54 0.90
N ALA A 152 7.66 -4.58 1.59
CA ALA A 152 6.87 -5.61 2.28
C ALA A 152 5.87 -5.11 3.34
N ALA A 153 5.79 -3.80 3.54
CA ALA A 153 5.00 -3.16 4.57
C ALA A 153 3.76 -2.42 4.02
N PHE A 154 3.47 -2.45 2.71
CA PHE A 154 2.19 -1.91 2.22
C PHE A 154 1.00 -2.62 2.91
N ASP A 155 0.43 -1.96 3.91
CA ASP A 155 -0.71 -2.43 4.68
C ASP A 155 -2.00 -2.15 3.91
N TYR A 156 -2.37 -3.09 3.04
CA TYR A 156 -3.58 -3.02 2.23
C TYR A 156 -4.89 -3.09 3.03
N ASP A 157 -4.82 -3.47 4.32
CA ASP A 157 -5.95 -3.53 5.26
C ASP A 157 -6.06 -2.25 6.11
N ASN A 158 -5.38 -1.17 5.70
CA ASN A 158 -5.39 0.12 6.38
C ASN A 158 -6.79 0.76 6.37
N ILE A 159 -7.61 0.39 7.37
CA ILE A 159 -8.97 0.90 7.61
C ILE A 159 -8.96 2.41 7.91
N ALA A 160 -7.80 3.01 8.24
CA ALA A 160 -7.74 4.30 8.91
C ALA A 160 -7.33 5.50 8.05
N GLY A 161 -6.61 5.34 6.93
CA GLY A 161 -6.22 6.41 6.00
C GLY A 161 -5.29 7.52 6.55
N GLU A 162 -5.33 7.83 7.84
CA GLU A 162 -4.57 8.88 8.52
C GLU A 162 -3.57 8.26 9.51
N GLN A 163 -2.33 8.74 9.48
CA GLN A 163 -1.31 8.37 10.47
C GLN A 163 -1.79 8.76 11.88
N GLN A 164 -1.91 7.77 12.75
CA GLN A 164 -2.21 7.87 14.15
C GLN A 164 -0.89 7.97 14.94
N ALA A 165 -0.47 9.18 15.25
CA ALA A 165 0.57 9.45 16.22
C ALA A 165 0.02 9.21 17.62
N VAL A 166 0.29 8.03 18.16
CA VAL A 166 -0.22 7.63 19.47
C VAL A 166 0.86 7.86 20.51
N VAL A 167 0.56 8.71 21.49
CA VAL A 167 1.46 9.04 22.59
C VAL A 167 0.87 8.48 23.87
N CYS A 168 1.61 7.58 24.51
CA CYS A 168 1.32 7.08 25.86
C CYS A 168 2.34 7.65 26.84
N VAL A 169 1.85 8.23 27.94
CA VAL A 169 2.68 8.66 29.06
C VAL A 169 2.20 7.94 30.31
N GLY A 170 3.11 7.25 30.99
CA GLY A 170 2.78 6.44 32.14
C GLY A 170 3.96 6.22 33.06
N ARG A 171 3.72 5.58 34.21
CA ARG A 171 4.75 5.35 35.22
C ARG A 171 5.64 4.18 34.80
N MET A 172 6.93 4.25 35.17
CA MET A 172 7.95 3.29 34.74
C MET A 172 7.67 1.82 35.12
N LEU A 173 6.93 1.59 36.20
CA LEU A 173 6.60 0.26 36.72
C LEU A 173 5.10 -0.04 36.73
N ASP A 174 4.29 0.79 36.05
CA ASP A 174 2.87 0.57 35.98
C ASP A 174 2.54 -0.53 34.95
N PRO A 175 1.93 -1.66 35.36
CA PRO A 175 1.60 -2.76 34.45
C PRO A 175 0.69 -2.33 33.31
N LEU A 176 -0.17 -1.34 33.54
CA LEU A 176 -1.09 -0.82 32.53
C LEU A 176 -0.33 -0.05 31.44
N THR A 177 0.67 0.73 31.81
CA THR A 177 1.57 1.41 30.85
C THR A 177 2.31 0.40 29.97
N SER A 178 2.84 -0.67 30.57
CA SER A 178 3.51 -1.77 29.85
C SER A 178 2.56 -2.48 28.88
N LYS A 179 1.32 -2.73 29.30
CA LYS A 179 0.30 -3.33 28.44
C LYS A 179 -0.04 -2.46 27.23
N ILE A 180 -0.21 -1.15 27.44
CA ILE A 180 -0.41 -0.19 26.33
C ILE A 180 0.79 -0.21 25.39
N ALA A 181 2.02 -0.22 25.92
CA ALA A 181 3.23 -0.27 25.11
C ALA A 181 3.27 -1.51 24.21
N VAL A 182 2.90 -2.69 24.73
CA VAL A 182 2.84 -3.93 23.95
C VAL A 182 1.72 -3.89 22.91
N ALA A 183 0.55 -3.36 23.25
CA ALA A 183 -0.53 -3.16 22.29
C ALA A 183 -0.11 -2.20 21.16
N MET A 184 0.52 -1.08 21.51
CA MET A 184 1.03 -0.08 20.59
C MET A 184 2.18 -0.60 19.73
N GLU A 185 3.08 -1.43 20.28
CA GLU A 185 4.15 -2.10 19.53
C GLU A 185 3.57 -3.14 18.56
N SER A 186 2.60 -3.92 19.01
CA SER A 186 1.88 -4.85 18.14
C SER A 186 1.21 -4.10 16.99
N LEU A 187 0.52 -2.99 17.28
CA LEU A 187 -0.11 -2.16 16.25
C LEU A 187 0.90 -1.49 15.35
N GLY A 188 2.00 -0.92 15.86
CA GLY A 188 3.05 -0.32 15.04
C GLY A 188 3.77 -1.32 14.15
N ARG A 189 3.85 -2.60 14.57
CA ARG A 189 4.36 -3.69 13.73
C ARG A 189 3.38 -4.15 12.67
N THR A 190 2.08 -4.07 12.95
CA THR A 190 1.04 -4.61 12.07
C THR A 190 0.30 -3.56 11.27
N GLN A 191 0.49 -2.27 11.55
CA GLN A 191 -0.22 -1.13 10.96
C GLN A 191 0.75 0.03 10.71
N GLU A 192 1.04 0.33 9.44
CA GLU A 192 1.94 1.44 9.07
C GLU A 192 1.40 2.84 9.42
N THR A 193 0.08 2.96 9.63
CA THR A 193 -0.55 4.20 10.11
C THR A 193 -0.41 4.38 11.61
N PHE A 194 0.21 3.46 12.34
CA PHE A 194 0.37 3.60 13.78
C PHE A 194 1.81 4.01 14.10
N ALA A 195 1.99 5.24 14.59
CA ALA A 195 3.28 5.77 15.02
C ALA A 195 3.31 5.86 16.55
N PRO A 196 3.72 4.78 17.26
CA PRO A 196 3.65 4.74 18.70
C PRO A 196 4.83 5.46 19.35
N THR A 197 4.55 6.23 20.39
CA THR A 197 5.55 6.78 21.31
C THR A 197 5.09 6.48 22.74
N CYS A 198 5.90 5.78 23.52
CA CYS A 198 5.64 5.54 24.94
C CYS A 198 6.73 6.18 25.78
N SER A 199 6.34 7.03 26.73
CA SER A 199 7.25 7.70 27.67
C SER A 199 7.01 7.17 29.09
N PHE A 200 8.04 6.55 29.65
CA PHE A 200 8.05 6.05 31.02
C PHE A 200 8.59 7.11 31.96
N MET A 201 7.85 7.43 33.02
CA MET A 201 8.18 8.49 33.97
C MET A 201 8.26 7.98 35.39
N ILE A 202 9.09 8.63 36.21
CA ILE A 202 9.05 8.44 37.66
C ILE A 202 7.84 9.17 38.26
N GLU A 203 7.41 8.75 39.44
CA GLU A 203 6.13 9.19 40.03
C GLU A 203 6.05 10.71 40.23
N SER A 204 7.15 11.35 40.63
CA SER A 204 7.24 12.80 40.82
C SER A 204 7.12 13.61 39.52
N GLU A 205 7.49 13.03 38.37
CA GLU A 205 7.45 13.70 37.07
C GLU A 205 6.11 13.48 36.34
N PHE A 206 5.50 12.34 36.59
CA PHE A 206 4.27 11.93 35.92
C PHE A 206 3.14 12.96 36.09
N GLU A 207 2.86 13.39 37.32
CA GLU A 207 1.74 14.33 37.57
C GLU A 207 1.95 15.68 36.90
N ILE A 208 3.19 16.17 36.90
CA ILE A 208 3.56 17.45 36.27
C ILE A 208 3.34 17.32 34.75
N ARG A 209 3.88 16.25 34.15
CA ARG A 209 3.74 16.04 32.71
C ARG A 209 2.30 15.89 32.27
N VAL A 210 1.48 15.16 33.02
CA VAL A 210 0.06 15.01 32.70
C VAL A 210 -0.68 16.34 32.79
N LYS A 211 -0.39 17.17 33.79
CA LYS A 211 -0.97 18.53 33.89
C LYS A 211 -0.59 19.38 32.69
N GLU A 212 0.66 19.34 32.25
CA GLU A 212 1.11 20.05 31.04
C GLU A 212 0.40 19.56 29.77
N LEU A 213 0.36 18.25 29.55
CA LEU A 213 -0.26 17.65 28.37
C LEU A 213 -1.76 17.89 28.31
N THR A 214 -2.43 17.93 29.46
CA THR A 214 -3.89 18.08 29.54
C THR A 214 -4.35 19.54 29.62
N ALA A 215 -3.44 20.50 29.85
CA ALA A 215 -3.77 21.92 30.04
C ALA A 215 -4.55 22.52 28.85
N GLY A 216 -4.14 22.17 27.61
CA GLY A 216 -4.75 22.63 26.36
C GLY A 216 -5.87 21.74 25.82
N LEU A 217 -6.23 20.67 26.53
CA LEU A 217 -7.19 19.67 26.07
C LEU A 217 -8.59 19.87 26.69
N SER A 218 -9.54 19.05 26.25
CA SER A 218 -10.92 19.08 26.72
C SER A 218 -11.02 18.88 28.25
N GLN A 219 -12.15 19.29 28.84
CA GLN A 219 -12.40 19.18 30.29
C GLN A 219 -12.27 17.73 30.81
N ARG A 220 -12.55 16.75 29.96
CA ARG A 220 -12.37 15.32 30.27
C ARG A 220 -10.89 14.98 30.53
N ALA A 221 -9.99 15.52 29.71
CA ALA A 221 -8.55 15.32 29.86
C ALA A 221 -8.03 15.94 31.17
N LYS A 222 -8.48 17.15 31.52
CA LYS A 222 -8.10 17.84 32.77
C LYS A 222 -8.48 17.07 34.04
N ASN A 223 -9.56 16.29 33.96
CA ASN A 223 -10.02 15.46 35.06
C ASN A 223 -9.31 14.09 35.13
N HIS A 224 -8.40 13.75 34.21
CA HIS A 224 -7.79 12.43 34.15
C HIS A 224 -7.11 12.04 35.47
N LEU A 225 -6.26 12.90 36.03
CA LEU A 225 -5.58 12.62 37.31
C LEU A 225 -6.55 12.39 38.47
N ARG A 226 -7.76 12.95 38.39
CA ARG A 226 -8.81 12.76 39.41
C ARG A 226 -9.55 11.44 39.24
N VAL A 227 -9.80 11.02 37.99
CA VAL A 227 -10.62 9.83 37.67
C VAL A 227 -9.76 8.57 37.58
N HIS A 228 -8.53 8.71 37.11
CA HIS A 228 -7.56 7.64 36.88
C HIS A 228 -6.24 8.01 37.59
N ALA A 229 -6.30 8.18 38.90
CA ALA A 229 -5.14 8.56 39.71
C ALA A 229 -3.99 7.57 39.48
N GLY A 230 -2.87 8.08 38.97
CA GLY A 230 -1.67 7.29 38.66
C GLY A 230 -1.74 6.39 37.42
N GLY A 231 -2.86 6.39 36.69
CA GLY A 231 -3.00 5.62 35.44
C GLY A 231 -2.39 6.34 34.22
N PRO A 232 -2.04 5.61 33.16
CA PRO A 232 -1.42 6.18 31.98
C PRO A 232 -2.39 7.05 31.16
N VAL A 233 -1.83 8.08 30.53
CA VAL A 233 -2.54 8.99 29.62
C VAL A 233 -2.22 8.61 28.18
N VAL A 234 -3.27 8.44 27.38
CA VAL A 234 -3.14 8.16 25.94
C VAL A 234 -3.72 9.30 25.10
N LEU A 235 -2.91 9.76 24.14
CA LEU A 235 -3.25 10.77 23.15
C LEU A 235 -3.12 10.16 21.75
N ILE A 236 -4.00 10.53 20.83
CA ILE A 236 -3.92 10.17 19.40
C ILE A 236 -4.04 11.45 18.59
N ASN A 237 -3.06 11.74 17.73
CA ASN A 237 -3.00 12.95 16.91
C ASN A 237 -3.22 14.22 17.77
N GLY A 238 -2.61 14.25 18.96
CA GLY A 238 -2.76 15.33 19.94
C GLY A 238 -4.12 15.39 20.67
N SER A 239 -5.07 14.53 20.30
CA SER A 239 -6.38 14.44 20.96
C SER A 239 -6.38 13.46 22.12
N TYR A 240 -7.00 13.86 23.23
CA TYR A 240 -7.15 12.98 24.40
C TYR A 240 -8.08 11.80 24.09
N VAL A 241 -7.55 10.58 24.22
CA VAL A 241 -8.33 9.35 24.09
C VAL A 241 -8.87 8.92 25.44
N GLY A 242 -8.00 8.84 26.45
CA GLY A 242 -8.41 8.32 27.73
C GLY A 242 -7.38 7.52 28.50
N SER A 243 -7.91 6.75 29.44
CA SER A 243 -7.32 5.62 30.14
C SER A 243 -7.07 4.42 29.22
N ILE A 244 -6.42 3.39 29.78
CA ILE A 244 -6.15 2.13 29.09
C ILE A 244 -7.41 1.48 28.48
N ARG A 245 -8.53 1.48 29.21
CA ARG A 245 -9.77 0.84 28.73
C ARG A 245 -10.35 1.54 27.52
N GLU A 246 -10.23 2.87 27.48
CA GLU A 246 -10.69 3.68 26.36
C GLU A 246 -9.79 3.49 25.15
N PHE A 247 -8.49 3.35 25.36
CA PHE A 247 -7.54 2.98 24.31
C PHE A 247 -7.80 1.56 23.78
N GLU A 248 -7.95 0.55 24.64
CA GLU A 248 -8.28 -0.83 24.23
C GLU A 248 -9.60 -0.88 23.45
N ALA A 249 -10.63 -0.17 23.91
CA ALA A 249 -11.91 -0.09 23.19
C ALA A 249 -11.76 0.58 21.82
N PHE A 250 -10.97 1.66 21.73
CA PHE A 250 -10.65 2.31 20.46
C PHE A 250 -9.92 1.36 19.50
N VAL A 251 -8.86 0.71 20.00
CA VAL A 251 -8.03 -0.21 19.22
C VAL A 251 -8.84 -1.43 18.77
N PHE A 252 -9.67 -1.99 19.63
CA PHE A 252 -10.57 -3.09 19.27
C PHE A 252 -11.59 -2.64 18.23
N LYS A 253 -12.21 -1.47 18.40
CA LYS A 253 -13.20 -0.96 17.45
C LYS A 253 -12.60 -0.75 16.07
N LYS A 254 -11.43 -0.10 16.00
CA LYS A 254 -10.78 0.36 14.76
C LYS A 254 -9.90 -0.71 14.10
N TYR A 255 -9.15 -1.48 14.87
CA TYR A 255 -8.15 -2.44 14.38
C TYR A 255 -8.45 -3.91 14.72
N LYS A 256 -9.57 -4.17 15.43
CA LYS A 256 -9.95 -5.53 15.90
C LYS A 256 -8.89 -6.22 16.76
N TYR A 257 -7.94 -5.46 17.32
CA TYR A 257 -6.93 -5.99 18.23
C TYR A 257 -7.53 -6.17 19.64
N LYS A 258 -7.23 -7.31 20.26
CA LYS A 258 -7.60 -7.64 21.63
C LYS A 258 -6.44 -8.39 22.29
N ASP A 259 -5.86 -7.79 23.32
CA ASP A 259 -4.91 -8.47 24.19
C ASP A 259 -5.66 -9.27 25.27
N THR A 260 -5.37 -10.57 25.38
CA THR A 260 -5.93 -11.46 26.40
C THR A 260 -4.97 -11.73 27.55
N THR A 261 -3.78 -11.12 27.52
CA THR A 261 -2.76 -11.30 28.56
C THR A 261 -3.23 -10.64 29.86
N PRO A 262 -3.20 -11.34 31.01
CA PRO A 262 -3.57 -10.75 32.29
C PRO A 262 -2.67 -9.57 32.67
N ASP A 263 -3.26 -8.50 33.21
CA ASP A 263 -2.53 -7.26 33.55
C ASP A 263 -1.33 -7.50 34.48
N GLY A 264 -1.44 -8.45 35.41
CA GLY A 264 -0.37 -8.82 36.34
C GLY A 264 0.89 -9.41 35.69
N MET A 265 0.80 -9.87 34.43
CA MET A 265 1.94 -10.36 33.65
C MET A 265 2.77 -9.22 33.04
N TYR A 266 2.26 -7.98 33.07
CA TYR A 266 2.95 -6.79 32.59
C TYR A 266 3.71 -6.04 33.68
N ALA A 267 3.55 -6.44 34.95
CA ALA A 267 4.38 -5.98 36.04
C ALA A 267 5.79 -6.58 35.86
N LYS A 268 6.77 -5.75 35.51
CA LYS A 268 8.18 -6.12 35.53
C LYS A 268 8.82 -5.66 36.83
#